data_AF-A0A396IUF3-F1
#
_entry.id   AF-A0A396IUF3-F1
#
_cell.length_a   1.000
_cell.length_b   1.000
_cell.length_c   1.000
_cell.angle_alpha   90.00
_cell.angle_beta   90.00
_cell.angle_gamma   90.00
#
_symmetry.space_group_name_H-M   'P 1'
#
loop_
_entity.id
_entity.type
_entity.pdbx_description
1 polymer ?
#
loop_
_entity_poly.entity_id
_entity_poly.type
_entity_poly.pdbx_seq_one_letter_code
_entity_poly.pdbx_strand_id
1 'polypeptide(L)'
;MYNVFHSIQDAGFLIATTIDSFKIRDATYIVSLVTNVAQFLRDDMPDRVMALAISIFNILVPQFPEKITGHHIKYVGTACYALRNDYPHAQLHATRAIGISVKFGKDEIGISVSECLARLYAVIAKRLSISEQSEDVASLCDTAVAALGKLCEYHRDSIDGPTYILVRWTLKSYCQGQLLLDILLEDQKIGAEIKWKDCS
;
A
#
# COMPACT_ATOMS: atom_id res chain seq x y z
N MET A 1 -25.58 8.17 -9.79
CA MET A 1 -24.28 8.79 -9.43
C MET A 1 -23.21 7.82 -9.93
N TYR A 2 -22.44 8.18 -10.96
CA TYR A 2 -21.38 7.30 -11.49
C TYR A 2 -20.40 6.96 -10.36
N ASN A 3 -20.13 5.67 -10.15
CA ASN A 3 -19.25 5.23 -9.09
C ASN A 3 -17.79 5.59 -9.46
N VAL A 4 -17.32 6.71 -8.91
CA VAL A 4 -15.99 7.27 -9.15
C VAL A 4 -14.89 6.26 -8.87
N PHE A 5 -15.09 5.35 -7.92
CA PHE A 5 -14.15 4.27 -7.63
C PHE A 5 -13.94 3.36 -8.84
N HIS A 6 -15.02 2.92 -9.49
CA HIS A 6 -14.94 2.11 -10.70
C HIS A 6 -14.27 2.87 -11.84
N SER A 7 -14.55 4.17 -12.00
CA SER A 7 -13.89 4.97 -13.04
C SER A 7 -12.37 5.09 -12.84
N ILE A 8 -11.90 5.25 -11.60
CA ILE A 8 -10.46 5.28 -11.30
C ILE A 8 -9.84 3.90 -11.52
N GLN A 9 -10.55 2.84 -11.16
CA GLN A 9 -10.11 1.46 -11.38
C GLN A 9 -10.01 1.12 -12.87
N ASP A 10 -11.02 1.48 -13.67
CA ASP A 10 -11.05 1.26 -15.12
C ASP A 10 -9.92 2.01 -15.83
N ALA A 11 -9.67 3.27 -15.45
CA ALA A 11 -8.55 4.04 -15.98
C ALA A 11 -7.20 3.37 -15.66
N GLY A 12 -7.05 2.87 -14.43
CA GLY A 12 -5.87 2.10 -14.04
C GLY A 12 -5.70 0.83 -14.87
N PHE A 13 -6.76 0.04 -15.05
CA PHE A 13 -6.72 -1.16 -15.87
C PHE A 13 -6.36 -0.86 -17.32
N LEU A 14 -6.94 0.18 -17.92
CA LEU A 14 -6.61 0.58 -19.28
C LEU A 14 -5.13 0.93 -19.42
N ILE A 15 -4.57 1.68 -18.47
CA ILE A 15 -3.14 2.03 -18.48
C ILE A 15 -2.28 0.77 -18.36
N ALA A 16 -2.57 -0.11 -17.40
CA ALA A 16 -1.83 -1.36 -17.21
C ALA A 16 -1.89 -2.25 -18.46
N THR A 17 -3.07 -2.47 -19.02
CA THR A 17 -3.27 -3.25 -20.24
C THR A 17 -2.57 -2.63 -21.44
N THR A 18 -2.55 -1.30 -21.56
CA THR A 18 -1.84 -0.59 -22.63
C THR A 18 -0.33 -0.82 -22.52
N ILE A 19 0.23 -0.66 -21.32
CA ILE A 19 1.65 -0.90 -21.08
C ILE A 19 2.04 -2.35 -21.47
N ASP A 20 1.24 -3.31 -21.01
CA ASP A 20 1.48 -4.74 -21.25
C ASP A 20 1.33 -5.10 -22.74
N SER A 21 0.26 -4.65 -23.38
CA SER A 21 -0.11 -5.01 -24.76
C SER A 21 0.87 -4.47 -25.78
N PHE A 22 1.26 -3.19 -25.63
CA PHE A 22 2.19 -2.55 -26.55
C PHE A 22 3.65 -2.81 -26.17
N LYS A 23 3.90 -3.57 -25.09
CA LYS A 23 5.23 -3.80 -24.52
C LYS A 23 5.99 -2.49 -24.42
N ILE A 24 5.34 -1.46 -23.88
CA ILE A 24 5.90 -0.10 -23.82
C ILE A 24 7.12 -0.14 -22.90
N ARG A 25 8.28 -0.38 -23.51
CA ARG A 25 9.60 -0.36 -22.89
C ARG A 25 10.34 0.94 -23.19
N ASP A 26 9.76 1.77 -24.07
CA ASP A 26 10.31 3.08 -24.37
C ASP A 26 10.18 3.99 -23.15
N ALA A 27 11.33 4.29 -22.55
CA ALA A 27 11.44 5.07 -21.34
C ALA A 27 10.86 6.48 -21.49
N THR A 28 10.79 7.03 -22.70
CA THR A 28 10.41 8.43 -22.93
C THR A 28 8.95 8.70 -22.62
N TYR A 29 8.05 7.80 -23.05
CA TYR A 29 6.60 7.94 -22.79
C TYR A 29 6.28 7.75 -21.31
N ILE A 30 6.93 6.78 -20.65
CA ILE A 30 6.74 6.53 -19.23
C ILE A 30 7.24 7.72 -18.39
N VAL A 31 8.43 8.26 -18.69
CA VAL A 31 8.95 9.44 -17.98
C VAL A 31 8.02 10.65 -18.14
N SER A 32 7.48 10.88 -19.35
CA SER A 32 6.51 11.94 -19.60
C SER A 32 5.22 11.73 -18.80
N LEU A 33 4.67 10.51 -18.80
CA LEU A 33 3.49 10.15 -18.02
C LEU A 33 3.70 10.37 -16.52
N VAL A 34 4.81 9.85 -15.97
CA VAL A 34 5.17 10.02 -14.55
C VAL A 34 5.26 11.51 -14.19
N THR A 35 5.96 12.29 -15.00
CA THR A 35 6.16 13.73 -14.75
C THR A 35 4.83 14.49 -14.74
N ASN A 36 3.95 14.20 -15.69
CA ASN A 36 2.64 14.85 -15.78
C ASN A 36 1.73 14.45 -14.62
N VAL A 37 1.66 13.16 -14.30
CA VAL A 37 0.81 12.67 -13.21
C VAL A 37 1.32 13.14 -11.85
N ALA A 38 2.64 13.26 -11.67
CA ALA A 38 3.22 13.74 -10.42
C ALA A 38 2.81 15.17 -10.04
N GLN A 39 2.36 16.00 -10.98
CA GLN A 39 1.86 17.33 -10.69
C GLN A 39 0.58 17.31 -9.83
N PHE A 40 -0.12 16.18 -9.82
CA PHE A 40 -1.32 15.91 -9.03
C PHE A 40 -1.03 15.22 -7.69
N LEU A 41 0.23 14.88 -7.39
CA LEU A 41 0.66 14.35 -6.10
C LEU A 41 0.99 15.51 -5.15
N ARG A 42 -0.06 16.19 -4.66
CA ARG A 42 0.03 17.36 -3.77
C ARG A 42 -1.08 17.34 -2.73
N ASP A 43 -0.84 18.00 -1.61
CA ASP A 43 -1.77 18.12 -0.48
C ASP A 43 -2.91 19.13 -0.70
N ASP A 44 -2.78 20.00 -1.71
CA ASP A 44 -3.80 20.97 -2.15
C ASP A 44 -4.79 20.39 -3.18
N MET A 45 -4.60 19.15 -3.62
CA MET A 45 -5.41 18.54 -4.66
C MET A 45 -6.75 18.04 -4.13
N PRO A 46 -7.83 18.06 -4.94
CA PRO A 46 -9.08 17.41 -4.58
C PRO A 46 -8.87 15.90 -4.36
N ASP A 47 -9.59 15.30 -3.40
CA ASP A 47 -9.54 13.87 -3.06
C ASP A 47 -9.50 12.97 -4.31
N ARG A 48 -10.43 13.17 -5.25
CA ARG A 48 -10.53 12.38 -6.48
C ARG A 48 -9.31 12.49 -7.39
N VAL A 49 -8.68 13.67 -7.42
CA VAL A 49 -7.49 13.92 -8.23
C VAL A 49 -6.28 13.24 -7.62
N MET A 50 -6.12 13.32 -6.29
CA MET A 50 -5.11 12.53 -5.58
C MET A 50 -5.34 11.03 -5.76
N ALA A 51 -6.58 10.56 -5.62
CA ALA A 51 -6.94 9.15 -5.79
C ALA A 51 -6.52 8.61 -7.17
N LEU A 52 -6.80 9.38 -8.23
CA LEU A 52 -6.38 9.04 -9.59
C LEU A 52 -4.86 9.05 -9.76
N ALA A 53 -4.18 10.09 -9.27
CA ALA A 53 -2.73 10.19 -9.39
C ALA A 53 -2.02 9.03 -8.65
N ILE A 54 -2.46 8.74 -7.42
CA ILE A 54 -1.97 7.64 -6.60
C ILE A 54 -2.29 6.29 -7.26
N SER A 55 -3.47 6.11 -7.85
CA SER A 55 -3.83 4.85 -8.53
C SER A 55 -2.95 4.57 -9.75
N ILE A 56 -2.60 5.60 -10.51
CA ILE A 56 -1.67 5.49 -11.65
C ILE A 56 -0.28 5.13 -11.13
N PHE A 57 0.22 5.81 -10.10
CA PHE A 57 1.53 5.49 -9.51
C PHE A 57 1.58 4.07 -8.91
N ASN A 58 0.47 3.55 -8.37
CA ASN A 58 0.39 2.16 -7.91
C ASN A 58 0.68 1.14 -9.04
N ILE A 59 0.44 1.52 -10.31
CA ILE A 59 0.74 0.71 -11.49
C ILE A 59 2.18 0.96 -11.97
N LEU A 60 2.58 2.23 -12.03
CA LEU A 60 3.88 2.61 -12.60
C LEU A 60 5.06 2.22 -11.71
N VAL A 61 4.94 2.34 -10.39
CA VAL A 61 6.04 2.05 -9.45
C VAL A 61 6.53 0.59 -9.55
N PRO A 62 5.65 -0.43 -9.52
CA PRO A 62 6.13 -1.81 -9.64
C PRO A 62 6.70 -2.15 -11.03
N GLN A 63 6.22 -1.49 -12.09
CA GLN A 63 6.62 -1.79 -13.47
C GLN A 63 7.89 -1.06 -13.91
N PHE A 64 8.09 0.16 -13.42
CA PHE A 64 9.18 1.05 -13.82
C PHE A 64 9.82 1.77 -12.62
N PRO A 65 10.26 1.03 -11.58
CA PRO A 65 10.78 1.64 -10.34
C PRO A 65 11.91 2.64 -10.61
N GLU A 66 12.77 2.37 -11.59
CA GLU A 66 13.90 3.21 -11.99
C GLU A 66 13.50 4.52 -12.67
N LYS A 67 12.24 4.65 -13.09
CA LYS A 67 11.69 5.87 -13.73
C LYS A 67 10.93 6.75 -12.74
N ILE A 68 10.70 6.27 -11.52
CA ILE A 68 9.98 7.01 -10.47
C ILE A 68 10.93 7.80 -9.55
N THR A 69 12.25 7.62 -9.69
CA THR A 69 13.28 8.32 -8.90
C THR A 69 13.00 9.83 -8.82
N GLY A 70 13.05 10.38 -7.60
CA GLY A 70 12.75 11.80 -7.32
C GLY A 70 11.25 12.15 -7.21
N HIS A 71 10.35 11.22 -7.50
CA HIS A 71 8.90 11.39 -7.33
C HIS A 71 8.34 10.50 -6.21
N HIS A 72 9.15 9.56 -5.71
CA HIS A 72 8.72 8.58 -4.73
C HIS A 72 8.34 9.24 -3.39
N ILE A 73 9.09 10.25 -2.95
CA ILE A 73 8.76 11.02 -1.74
C ILE A 73 7.40 11.72 -1.88
N LYS A 74 7.11 12.34 -3.02
CA LYS A 74 5.80 13.00 -3.28
C LYS A 74 4.67 11.99 -3.28
N TYR A 75 4.90 10.83 -3.89
CA TYR A 75 3.94 9.74 -3.94
C TYR A 75 3.57 9.22 -2.55
N VAL A 76 4.56 8.90 -1.73
CA VAL A 76 4.35 8.44 -0.34
C VAL A 76 3.76 9.55 0.53
N GLY A 77 4.27 10.78 0.40
CA GLY A 77 3.78 11.93 1.16
C GLY A 77 2.31 12.22 0.90
N THR A 78 1.89 12.21 -0.37
CA THR A 78 0.48 12.39 -0.76
C THR A 78 -0.39 11.25 -0.24
N ALA A 79 0.10 10.00 -0.29
CA ALA A 79 -0.62 8.87 0.28
C ALA A 79 -0.82 9.00 1.80
N CYS A 80 0.23 9.36 2.55
CA CYS A 80 0.14 9.57 3.98
C CYS A 80 -0.79 10.73 4.32
N TYR A 81 -0.73 11.82 3.56
CA TYR A 81 -1.64 12.96 3.70
C TYR A 81 -3.10 12.55 3.48
N ALA A 82 -3.38 11.76 2.44
CA ALA A 82 -4.73 11.29 2.16
C ALA A 82 -5.30 10.41 3.27
N LEU A 83 -4.48 9.51 3.84
CA LEU A 83 -4.89 8.68 4.97
C LEU A 83 -5.07 9.49 6.26
N ARG A 84 -4.24 10.51 6.50
CA ARG A 84 -4.36 11.39 7.66
C ARG A 84 -5.68 12.16 7.66
N ASN A 85 -6.14 12.58 6.48
CA ASN A 85 -7.37 13.37 6.32
C ASN A 85 -8.61 12.53 6.01
N ASP A 86 -8.53 11.20 6.12
CA ASP A 86 -9.66 10.29 5.89
C ASP A 86 -10.35 10.49 4.53
N TYR A 87 -9.57 10.77 3.47
CA TYR A 87 -10.16 11.03 2.15
C TYR A 87 -10.81 9.79 1.53
N PRO A 88 -12.13 9.79 1.31
CA PRO A 88 -12.87 8.57 1.00
C PRO A 88 -12.50 7.95 -0.35
N HIS A 89 -12.16 8.74 -1.37
CA HIS A 89 -11.78 8.20 -2.67
C HIS A 89 -10.31 7.76 -2.70
N ALA A 90 -9.43 8.48 -2.00
CA ALA A 90 -7.99 8.18 -2.00
C ALA A 90 -7.58 7.08 -1.01
N GLN A 91 -8.34 6.81 0.05
CA GLN A 91 -7.93 5.92 1.16
C GLN A 91 -7.43 4.54 0.72
N LEU A 92 -8.15 3.85 -0.16
CA LEU A 92 -7.74 2.52 -0.62
C LEU A 92 -6.45 2.58 -1.45
N HIS A 93 -6.38 3.53 -2.37
CA HIS A 93 -5.21 3.72 -3.24
C HIS A 93 -3.99 4.17 -2.44
N ALA A 94 -4.17 5.02 -1.43
CA ALA A 94 -3.12 5.50 -0.54
C ALA A 94 -2.58 4.37 0.35
N THR A 95 -3.46 3.52 0.89
CA THR A 95 -3.04 2.34 1.65
C THR A 95 -2.20 1.39 0.79
N ARG A 96 -2.63 1.13 -0.46
CA ARG A 96 -1.85 0.34 -1.42
C ARG A 96 -0.51 1.00 -1.73
N ALA A 97 -0.51 2.33 -1.88
CA ALA A 97 0.68 3.10 -2.22
C ALA A 97 1.77 2.97 -1.17
N ILE A 98 1.42 2.99 0.12
CA ILE A 98 2.38 2.75 1.21
C ILE A 98 3.02 1.35 1.07
N GLY A 99 2.21 0.31 0.87
CA GLY A 99 2.72 -1.06 0.74
C GLY A 99 3.60 -1.29 -0.49
N ILE A 100 3.28 -0.63 -1.62
CA ILE A 100 4.13 -0.64 -2.83
C ILE A 100 5.43 0.11 -2.58
N SER A 101 5.31 1.31 -2.03
CA SER A 101 6.43 2.20 -1.74
C SER A 101 7.48 1.50 -0.91
N VAL A 102 7.09 0.92 0.23
CA VAL A 102 7.96 0.14 1.11
C VAL A 102 8.85 -0.87 0.35
N LYS A 103 8.33 -1.55 -0.67
CA LYS A 103 9.08 -2.53 -1.45
C LYS A 103 10.03 -1.89 -2.46
N PHE A 104 9.63 -0.78 -3.08
CA PHE A 104 10.30 -0.21 -4.26
C PHE A 104 11.07 1.10 -4.03
N GLY A 105 10.88 1.78 -2.89
CA GLY A 105 11.50 3.08 -2.60
C GLY A 105 12.61 3.05 -1.54
N LYS A 106 13.40 1.97 -1.51
CA LYS A 106 14.35 1.64 -0.44
C LYS A 106 15.21 2.81 0.07
N ASP A 107 15.71 3.68 -0.80
CA ASP A 107 16.61 4.78 -0.40
C ASP A 107 15.87 6.10 -0.10
N GLU A 108 14.66 6.29 -0.64
CA GLU A 108 13.90 7.55 -0.53
C GLU A 108 12.87 7.54 0.62
N ILE A 109 12.64 6.39 1.28
CA ILE A 109 11.58 6.21 2.28
C ILE A 109 12.03 6.47 3.72
N GLY A 110 13.32 6.62 4.02
CA GLY A 110 13.84 6.65 5.40
C GLY A 110 13.14 7.65 6.35
N ILE A 111 12.71 8.82 5.84
CA ILE A 111 12.00 9.84 6.63
C ILE A 111 10.51 9.50 6.84
N SER A 112 9.95 8.58 6.05
CA SER A 112 8.52 8.30 5.98
C SER A 112 8.09 6.98 6.65
N VAL A 113 8.99 6.12 7.13
CA VAL A 113 8.61 4.81 7.69
C VAL A 113 7.69 4.94 8.90
N SER A 114 8.05 5.81 9.85
CA SER A 114 7.25 6.05 11.07
C SER A 114 5.88 6.64 10.77
N GLU A 115 5.79 7.57 9.82
CA GLU A 115 4.51 8.12 9.38
C GLU A 115 3.66 7.06 8.68
N CYS A 116 4.24 6.26 7.78
CA CYS A 116 3.56 5.15 7.12
C CYS A 116 2.99 4.17 8.15
N LEU A 117 3.78 3.79 9.16
CA LEU A 117 3.34 2.95 10.28
C LEU A 117 2.13 3.57 10.99
N ALA A 118 2.23 4.83 11.41
CA ALA A 118 1.16 5.53 12.10
C ALA A 118 -0.14 5.57 11.27
N ARG A 119 -0.03 5.80 9.96
CA ARG A 119 -1.19 5.79 9.06
C ARG A 119 -1.82 4.40 8.92
N LEU A 120 -1.02 3.35 8.74
CA LEU A 120 -1.53 1.98 8.62
C LEU A 120 -2.21 1.51 9.91
N TYR A 121 -1.62 1.80 11.07
CA TYR A 121 -2.24 1.52 12.37
C TYR A 121 -3.58 2.26 12.54
N ALA A 122 -3.66 3.52 12.13
CA ALA A 122 -4.89 4.29 12.21
C ALA A 122 -6.03 3.66 11.36
N VAL A 123 -5.71 3.21 10.15
CA VAL A 123 -6.67 2.51 9.27
C VAL A 123 -7.18 1.22 9.92
N ILE A 124 -6.27 0.40 10.46
CA ILE A 124 -6.62 -0.87 11.13
C ILE A 124 -7.46 -0.61 12.39
N ALA A 125 -7.07 0.36 13.22
CA ALA A 125 -7.75 0.71 14.46
C ALA A 125 -9.17 1.23 14.19
N LYS A 126 -9.35 2.06 13.16
CA LYS A 126 -10.66 2.58 12.74
C LYS A 126 -11.62 1.44 12.41
N ARG A 127 -11.16 0.38 11.76
CA ARG A 127 -11.98 -0.82 11.50
C ARG A 127 -12.49 -1.49 12.77
N LEU A 128 -11.63 -1.62 13.78
CA LEU A 128 -11.99 -2.26 15.05
C LEU A 128 -13.10 -1.50 15.79
N SER A 129 -13.34 -0.24 15.42
CA SER A 129 -14.38 0.62 16.00
C SER A 129 -15.71 0.62 15.24
N ILE A 130 -15.77 0.06 14.02
CA ILE A 130 -16.98 0.10 13.17
C ILE A 130 -17.72 -1.25 13.29
N SER A 131 -19.00 -1.21 13.67
CA SER A 131 -19.85 -2.39 13.82
C SER A 131 -20.40 -2.95 12.50
N GLU A 132 -20.50 -2.11 11.46
CA GLU A 132 -20.98 -2.49 10.13
C GLU A 132 -19.82 -2.73 9.17
N GLN A 133 -19.76 -3.94 8.60
CA GLN A 133 -18.72 -4.33 7.64
C GLN A 133 -19.22 -4.12 6.21
N SER A 134 -18.81 -3.05 5.56
CA SER A 134 -18.91 -2.95 4.09
C SER A 134 -17.72 -3.65 3.43
N GLU A 135 -17.90 -4.11 2.20
CA GLU A 135 -16.85 -4.75 1.40
C GLU A 135 -15.64 -3.81 1.19
N ASP A 136 -15.90 -2.51 0.99
CA ASP A 136 -14.86 -1.49 0.85
C ASP A 136 -14.02 -1.33 2.12
N VAL A 137 -14.66 -1.35 3.29
CA VAL A 137 -13.97 -1.28 4.60
C VAL A 137 -13.13 -2.53 4.83
N ALA A 138 -13.62 -3.71 4.44
CA ALA A 138 -12.84 -4.94 4.50
C ALA A 138 -11.60 -4.89 3.59
N SER A 139 -11.77 -4.48 2.34
CA SER A 139 -10.67 -4.36 1.36
C SER A 139 -9.59 -3.38 1.81
N LEU A 140 -10.00 -2.23 2.38
CA LEU A 140 -9.09 -1.22 2.92
C LEU A 140 -8.21 -1.79 4.04
N CYS A 141 -8.81 -2.56 4.95
CA CYS A 141 -8.11 -3.11 6.11
C CYS A 141 -7.19 -4.25 5.76
N ASP A 142 -7.64 -5.17 4.90
CA ASP A 142 -6.80 -6.26 4.38
C ASP A 142 -5.58 -5.67 3.66
N THR A 143 -5.79 -4.60 2.88
CA THR A 143 -4.71 -3.85 2.24
C THR A 143 -3.76 -3.24 3.26
N ALA A 144 -4.26 -2.66 4.36
CA ALA A 144 -3.43 -2.05 5.39
C ALA A 144 -2.57 -3.08 6.13
N VAL A 145 -3.14 -4.23 6.47
CA VAL A 145 -2.40 -5.36 7.07
C VAL A 145 -1.33 -5.88 6.11
N ALA A 146 -1.65 -6.06 4.83
CA ALA A 146 -0.68 -6.49 3.84
C ALA A 146 0.45 -5.45 3.63
N ALA A 147 0.14 -4.16 3.67
CA ALA A 147 1.14 -3.10 3.60
C ALA A 147 2.04 -3.08 4.84
N LEU A 148 1.47 -3.31 6.03
CA LEU A 148 2.21 -3.39 7.28
C LEU A 148 3.16 -4.58 7.29
N GLY A 149 2.71 -5.75 6.83
CA GLY A 149 3.56 -6.94 6.69
C GLY A 149 4.78 -6.68 5.79
N LYS A 150 4.59 -5.99 4.66
CA LYS A 150 5.71 -5.57 3.79
C LYS A 150 6.63 -4.59 4.51
N LEU A 151 6.10 -3.68 5.32
CA LEU A 151 6.92 -2.71 6.05
C LEU A 151 7.84 -3.42 7.04
N CYS A 152 7.31 -4.41 7.76
CA CYS A 152 8.10 -5.28 8.64
C CYS A 152 9.11 -6.15 7.88
N GLU A 153 8.77 -6.61 6.67
CA GLU A 153 9.67 -7.41 5.82
C GLU A 153 10.86 -6.59 5.30
N TYR A 154 10.61 -5.38 4.77
CA TYR A 154 11.62 -4.61 4.03
C TYR A 154 12.32 -3.52 4.86
N HIS A 155 11.74 -3.07 5.97
CA HIS A 155 12.24 -1.94 6.78
C HIS A 155 12.30 -2.27 8.28
N ARG A 156 12.47 -3.55 8.65
CA ARG A 156 12.53 -4.02 10.05
C ARG A 156 13.45 -3.14 10.92
N ASP A 157 14.63 -2.81 10.41
CA ASP A 157 15.66 -2.06 11.14
C ASP A 157 15.28 -0.59 11.39
N SER A 158 14.27 -0.06 10.70
CA SER A 158 13.76 1.30 10.85
C SER A 158 12.53 1.40 11.77
N ILE A 159 12.11 0.28 12.37
CA ILE A 159 10.97 0.22 13.30
C ILE A 159 11.50 0.20 14.73
N ASP A 160 11.28 1.29 15.47
CA ASP A 160 11.62 1.35 16.89
C ASP A 160 10.56 0.61 17.73
N GLY A 161 10.92 -0.55 18.28
CA GLY A 161 10.15 -1.28 19.30
C GLY A 161 9.61 -2.65 18.87
N PRO A 162 9.20 -3.50 19.83
CA PRO A 162 8.60 -4.80 19.53
C PRO A 162 7.35 -4.62 18.67
N THR A 163 7.38 -5.21 17.47
CA THR A 163 6.30 -5.10 16.49
C THR A 163 5.19 -6.08 16.87
N TYR A 164 4.36 -5.69 17.85
CA TYR A 164 3.18 -6.47 18.22
C TYR A 164 2.07 -6.30 17.18
N ILE A 165 2.13 -7.06 16.08
CA ILE A 165 1.01 -7.16 15.14
C ILE A 165 0.13 -8.33 15.57
N LEU A 166 -0.66 -8.12 16.61
CA LEU A 166 -1.62 -9.11 17.08
C LEU A 166 -2.86 -9.08 16.18
N VAL A 167 -2.79 -9.83 15.10
CA VAL A 167 -3.88 -10.00 14.16
C VAL A 167 -4.51 -11.35 14.46
N ARG A 168 -5.55 -11.30 15.29
CA ARG A 168 -6.65 -12.28 15.39
C ARG A 168 -7.38 -12.35 14.04
N TRP A 169 -6.66 -12.71 12.97
CA TRP A 169 -7.18 -12.95 11.64
C TRP A 169 -6.67 -14.30 11.14
N THR A 170 -7.09 -15.32 11.84
CA THR A 170 -7.22 -16.63 11.22
C THR A 170 -8.50 -16.64 10.38
N LEU A 171 -8.36 -17.15 9.14
CA LEU A 171 -9.40 -17.74 8.28
C LEU A 171 -10.25 -16.79 7.40
N LYS A 172 -9.64 -16.25 6.34
CA LYS A 172 -10.28 -16.32 5.00
C LYS A 172 -9.38 -16.06 3.78
N SER A 173 -8.18 -15.52 3.95
CA SER A 173 -7.25 -15.25 2.84
C SER A 173 -5.90 -15.92 3.11
N TYR A 174 -5.86 -17.24 2.91
CA TYR A 174 -4.62 -18.01 2.79
C TYR A 174 -3.80 -17.43 1.64
N CYS A 175 -2.70 -16.76 1.97
CA CYS A 175 -1.45 -16.60 1.18
C CYS A 175 -0.55 -15.48 1.72
N GLN A 176 -1.02 -14.57 2.59
CA GLN A 176 -0.19 -13.48 3.16
C GLN A 176 -0.14 -13.44 4.69
N GLY A 177 -0.93 -14.25 5.40
CA GLY A 177 -0.91 -14.34 6.86
C GLY A 177 0.25 -15.18 7.44
N GLN A 178 1.02 -15.88 6.60
CA GLN A 178 2.08 -16.79 7.07
C GLN A 178 3.34 -16.02 7.51
N LEU A 179 3.76 -15.01 6.74
CA LEU A 179 4.96 -14.21 7.04
C LEU A 179 4.83 -13.43 8.36
N LEU A 180 3.62 -13.02 8.68
CA LEU A 180 3.32 -12.19 9.85
C LEU A 180 3.31 -13.02 11.14
N LEU A 181 2.98 -14.32 11.05
CA LEU A 181 3.07 -15.26 12.17
C LEU A 181 4.54 -15.63 12.47
N ASP A 182 5.37 -15.81 11.45
CA ASP A 182 6.79 -16.18 11.61
C ASP A 182 7.60 -15.05 12.26
N ILE A 183 7.32 -13.78 11.90
CA ILE A 183 7.93 -12.60 12.54
C ILE A 183 7.54 -12.48 14.03
N LEU A 184 6.32 -12.85 14.39
CA LEU A 184 5.83 -12.79 15.78
C LEU A 184 6.38 -13.95 16.64
N LEU A 185 6.73 -15.08 16.03
CA LEU A 185 7.20 -16.27 16.74
C LEU A 185 8.72 -16.24 16.98
N GLU A 186 9.53 -15.60 16.12
CA GLU A 186 10.98 -15.46 16.38
C GLU A 186 11.29 -14.57 17.60
N ASP A 187 10.44 -13.58 17.90
CA ASP A 187 10.63 -12.65 19.02
C ASP A 187 10.16 -13.22 20.36
N GLN A 188 9.43 -14.33 20.35
CA GLN A 188 9.04 -15.05 21.55
C GLN A 188 9.82 -16.35 21.66
N LYS A 189 10.77 -16.41 22.61
CA LYS A 189 11.18 -17.69 23.25
C LYS A 189 9.98 -18.30 24.00
N ILE A 190 8.95 -18.72 23.28
CA ILE A 190 7.91 -19.61 23.79
C ILE A 190 8.07 -20.90 23.00
N GLY A 191 8.63 -21.90 23.69
CA GLY A 191 8.71 -23.27 23.19
C GLY A 191 7.33 -23.87 23.03
N ALA A 192 6.71 -23.65 21.87
CA ALA A 192 5.59 -24.43 21.41
C ALA A 192 6.02 -25.12 20.11
N GLU A 193 6.24 -26.44 20.17
CA GLU A 193 6.36 -27.28 18.99
C GLU A 193 5.08 -27.14 18.15
N ILE A 194 5.18 -26.44 17.01
CA ILE A 194 4.12 -26.43 16.01
C ILE A 194 4.37 -27.63 15.08
N LYS A 195 3.51 -28.64 15.20
CA LYS A 195 3.45 -29.74 14.23
C LYS A 195 2.84 -29.22 12.92
N TRP A 196 3.67 -29.18 11.88
CA TRP A 196 3.27 -28.94 10.50
C TRP A 196 2.32 -30.04 10.02
N LYS A 197 1.26 -29.65 9.32
CA LYS A 197 0.51 -30.55 8.45
C LYS A 197 0.82 -30.11 7.03
N ASP A 198 1.56 -30.95 6.31
CA ASP A 198 1.92 -30.68 4.92
C ASP A 198 0.65 -30.57 4.06
N CYS A 199 0.53 -29.47 3.33
CA CYS A 199 -0.49 -29.29 2.30
C CYS A 199 0.12 -29.61 0.94
N SER A 200 -0.20 -30.81 0.44
CA SER A 200 -0.17 -31.18 -0.98
C SER A 200 -1.22 -30.42 -1.79
#